data_AF-R5P4A4-F1
#
_entry.id   AF-R5P4A4-F1
#
_cell.length_a   1.000
_cell.length_b   1.000
_cell.length_c   1.000
_cell.angle_alpha   90.00
_cell.angle_beta   90.00
_cell.angle_gamma   90.00
#
_symmetry.space_group_name_H-M   'P 1'
#
loop_
_entity.id
_entity.type
_entity.pdbx_description
1 polymer ?
#
loop_
_entity_poly.entity_id
_entity_poly.type
_entity_poly.pdbx_seq_one_letter_code
_entity_poly.pdbx_strand_id
1 'polypeptide(L)' 'MLNGNYALQAGFSVGKDSIASEKADSEAAQTYVNIIAVKEGNENKDSIKALVEVLKSDEIKEYINETYDGAVVPFE' A
#
# COMPACT_ATOMS: atom_id res chain seq x y z
N MET A 1 -6.66 12.22 12.06
CA MET A 1 -6.36 11.11 11.12
C MET A 1 -7.21 9.93 11.54
N LEU A 2 -7.98 9.35 10.61
CA LEU A 2 -8.74 8.11 10.83
C LEU A 2 -7.94 6.96 10.19
N ASN A 3 -7.89 5.82 10.85
CA ASN A 3 -7.23 4.65 10.29
C ASN A 3 -8.10 4.00 9.20
N GLY A 4 -7.49 3.67 8.06
CA GLY A 4 -8.19 3.13 6.88
C GLY A 4 -8.97 1.85 7.13
N ASN A 5 -8.46 0.92 7.94
CA ASN A 5 -9.15 -0.34 8.24
C ASN A 5 -10.45 -0.10 9.03
N TYR A 6 -10.45 0.84 9.98
CA TYR A 6 -11.66 1.20 10.72
C TYR A 6 -12.66 1.95 9.84
N ALA A 7 -12.19 2.81 8.92
CA ALA A 7 -13.05 3.51 7.96
C ALA A 7 -13.78 2.51 7.06
N LEU A 8 -13.04 1.56 6.46
CA LEU A 8 -13.61 0.52 5.60
C LEU A 8 -14.63 -0.36 6.34
N GLN A 9 -14.31 -0.80 7.57
CA GLN A 9 -15.24 -1.60 8.39
C GLN A 9 -16.52 -0.83 8.76
N ALA A 10 -16.42 0.49 8.92
CA ALA A 10 -17.57 1.36 9.17
C ALA A 10 -18.33 1.73 7.89
N GLY A 11 -17.91 1.24 6.72
CA GLY A 11 -18.55 1.49 5.43
C GLY A 11 -18.21 2.84 4.80
N PHE A 12 -17.15 3.51 5.28
CA PHE A 12 -16.66 4.74 4.69
C PHE A 12 -15.61 4.46 3.59
N SER A 13 -15.66 5.29 2.57
CA SER A 13 -14.70 5.35 1.47
C SER A 13 -13.60 6.36 1.79
N VAL A 14 -12.35 5.93 1.92
CA VAL A 14 -11.24 6.89 2.09
C VAL A 14 -11.10 7.77 0.85
N GLY A 15 -11.32 7.22 -0.34
CA GLY A 15 -11.26 7.97 -1.60
C GLY A 15 -12.35 9.03 -1.78
N LYS A 16 -13.52 8.88 -1.15
CA LYS A 16 -14.68 9.78 -1.37
C LYS A 16 -15.06 10.61 -0.14
N ASP A 17 -14.97 10.03 1.05
CA ASP A 17 -15.48 10.66 2.29
C ASP A 17 -14.39 11.46 3.03
N SER A 18 -13.13 11.36 2.61
CA SER A 18 -12.04 12.11 3.22
C SER A 18 -12.15 13.61 2.93
N ILE A 19 -12.14 14.42 3.99
CA ILE A 19 -12.11 15.89 3.89
C ILE A 19 -10.75 16.38 3.35
N ALA A 20 -9.68 15.64 3.66
CA ALA A 20 -8.35 15.85 3.14
C ALA A 20 -7.58 14.52 3.16
N SER A 21 -6.77 14.28 2.14
CA SER A 21 -5.84 13.15 2.05
C SER A 21 -4.46 13.66 1.67
N GLU A 22 -3.42 12.99 2.16
CA GLU A 22 -2.07 13.22 1.69
C GLU A 22 -1.95 12.68 0.27
N LYS A 23 -1.24 13.42 -0.60
CA LYS A 23 -1.01 12.93 -1.96
C LYS A 23 -0.09 11.71 -1.92
N ALA A 24 -0.35 10.76 -2.81
CA ALA A 24 0.43 9.53 -2.93
C ALA A 24 1.92 9.79 -3.27
N ASP A 25 2.22 10.91 -3.92
CA ASP A 25 3.58 11.35 -4.26
C ASP A 25 4.24 12.24 -3.19
N SER A 26 3.58 12.46 -2.05
CA SER A 26 4.12 13.31 -0.98
C SER A 26 5.32 12.68 -0.29
N GLU A 27 6.19 13.52 0.28
CA GLU A 27 7.34 13.09 1.09
C GLU A 27 6.91 12.21 2.26
N ALA A 28 5.76 12.52 2.88
CA ALA A 28 5.17 11.70 3.93
C ALA A 28 4.79 10.29 3.42
N ALA A 29 4.13 10.20 2.26
CA ALA A 29 3.76 8.92 1.65
C ALA A 29 4.99 8.07 1.31
N GLN A 30 6.09 8.69 0.83
CA GLN A 30 7.35 8.00 0.58
C GLN A 30 8.06 7.57 1.88
N THR A 31 7.94 8.37 2.95
CA THR A 31 8.58 8.10 4.25
C THR A 31 7.94 6.91 4.98
N TYR A 32 6.63 6.69 4.79
CA TYR A 32 5.85 5.70 5.57
C TYR A 32 5.33 4.53 4.73
N VAL A 33 5.98 4.21 3.61
CA VAL A 33 5.65 3.01 2.82
C VAL A 33 5.85 1.74 3.64
N ASN A 34 4.88 0.81 3.56
CA ASN A 34 5.05 -0.52 4.15
C ASN A 34 6.09 -1.32 3.36
N ILE A 35 6.95 -2.06 4.06
CA ILE A 35 8.06 -2.80 3.43
C ILE A 35 7.99 -4.30 3.72
N ILE A 36 8.61 -5.09 2.84
CA ILE A 36 8.98 -6.47 3.13
C ILE A 36 10.33 -6.46 3.84
N ALA A 37 10.35 -6.81 5.12
CA ALA A 37 11.57 -6.92 5.90
C ALA A 37 12.06 -8.36 5.94
N VAL A 38 13.38 -8.56 5.75
CA VAL A 38 14.04 -9.86 5.86
C VAL A 38 15.25 -9.76 6.77
N LYS A 39 15.71 -10.90 7.30
CA LYS A 39 16.99 -10.96 8.01
C LYS A 39 18.14 -10.59 7.05
N GLU A 40 19.12 -9.85 7.54
CA GLU A 40 20.32 -9.44 6.80
C GLU A 40 20.96 -10.61 6.02
N GLY A 41 21.33 -10.35 4.77
CA GLY A 41 21.89 -11.32 3.83
C GLY A 41 20.85 -12.10 3.03
N ASN A 42 19.55 -11.91 3.30
CA ASN A 42 18.47 -12.59 2.58
C ASN A 42 17.77 -11.72 1.54
N GLU A 43 18.04 -10.41 1.49
CA GLU A 43 17.40 -9.45 0.60
C GLU A 43 17.57 -9.80 -0.89
N ASN A 44 18.63 -10.56 -1.20
CA ASN A 44 18.93 -10.98 -2.55
C ASN A 44 18.54 -12.43 -2.88
N LYS A 45 17.89 -13.17 -1.97
CA LYS A 45 17.41 -14.54 -2.24
C LYS A 45 16.38 -14.52 -3.37
N ASP A 46 16.49 -15.47 -4.30
CA ASP A 46 15.59 -15.57 -5.46
C ASP A 46 14.11 -15.61 -5.07
N SER A 47 13.77 -16.31 -3.99
CA SER A 47 12.40 -16.36 -3.47
C SER A 47 11.89 -15.01 -2.95
N ILE A 48 12.79 -14.18 -2.38
CA ILE A 48 12.44 -12.84 -1.89
C ILE A 48 12.26 -11.88 -3.06
N LYS A 49 13.15 -11.95 -4.06
CA LYS A 49 13.02 -11.15 -5.29
C LYS A 49 11.74 -11.48 -6.03
N ALA A 50 11.42 -12.77 -6.20
CA ALA A 50 10.18 -13.21 -6.83
C ALA A 50 8.93 -12.71 -6.07
N LEU A 51 8.95 -12.75 -4.73
CA LEU A 51 7.87 -12.20 -3.92
C LEU A 51 7.68 -10.70 -4.15
N VAL A 52 8.77 -9.93 -4.09
CA VAL A 52 8.72 -8.46 -4.30
C VAL A 52 8.23 -8.15 -5.71
N GLU A 53 8.69 -8.88 -6.73
CA GLU A 53 8.26 -8.70 -8.12
C GLU A 53 6.75 -8.93 -8.27
N VAL A 54 6.22 -10.03 -7.71
CA VAL A 54 4.78 -10.31 -7.73
C VAL A 54 4.00 -9.21 -7.00
N LEU A 55 4.44 -8.79 -5.80
CA LEU A 55 3.76 -7.75 -5.03
C LEU A 55 3.80 -6.37 -5.70
N LYS A 56 4.76 -6.13 -6.60
CA LYS A 56 4.85 -4.90 -7.41
C LYS A 56 4.26 -5.05 -8.81
N SER A 57 3.68 -6.20 -9.15
CA SER A 57 3.10 -6.45 -10.47
C SER A 57 1.84 -5.63 -10.71
N ASP A 58 1.53 -5.36 -11.98
CA ASP A 58 0.34 -4.61 -12.38
C ASP A 58 -0.96 -5.27 -11.87
N GLU A 59 -1.00 -6.61 -11.82
CA GLU A 59 -2.12 -7.37 -11.28
C GLU A 59 -2.36 -7.06 -9.79
N ILE A 60 -1.30 -7.03 -8.98
CA ILE A 60 -1.42 -6.72 -7.55
C ILE A 60 -1.72 -5.24 -7.32
N LYS A 61 -1.15 -4.35 -8.14
CA LYS A 61 -1.48 -2.91 -8.08
C LYS A 61 -2.97 -2.68 -8.36
N GLU A 62 -3.51 -3.32 -9.40
CA GLU A 62 -4.94 -3.22 -9.74
C GLU A 62 -5.81 -3.77 -8.62
N TYR A 63 -5.48 -4.97 -8.11
CA TYR A 63 -6.19 -5.55 -6.97
C TYR A 63 -6.26 -4.59 -5.76
N ILE A 64 -5.17 -3.92 -5.42
CA ILE A 64 -5.14 -2.95 -4.32
C ILE A 64 -6.10 -1.77 -4.60
N ASN A 65 -6.05 -1.22 -5.80
CA ASN A 65 -6.88 -0.08 -6.21
C ASN A 65 -8.39 -0.43 -6.17
N GLU A 66 -8.75 -1.65 -6.58
CA GLU A 66 -10.15 -2.11 -6.60
C GLU A 66 -10.68 -2.52 -5.21
N THR A 67 -9.82 -3.07 -4.35
CA THR A 67 -10.27 -3.72 -3.11
C THR A 67 -10.43 -2.74 -1.94
N TYR A 68 -9.57 -1.73 -1.85
CA TYR A 68 -9.42 -0.94 -0.61
C TYR A 68 -9.97 0.49 -0.68
N ASP A 69 -10.63 0.86 -1.78
CA ASP A 69 -11.33 2.16 -1.93
C ASP A 69 -10.51 3.37 -1.46
N GLY A 70 -9.22 3.39 -1.85
CA GLY A 70 -8.25 4.43 -1.52
C GLY A 70 -7.64 4.36 -0.12
N ALA A 71 -8.03 3.40 0.73
CA ALA A 71 -7.44 3.20 2.05
C ALA A 71 -6.04 2.56 2.00
N VAL A 72 -5.73 1.87 0.90
CA VAL A 72 -4.40 1.34 0.59
C VAL A 72 -4.02 1.83 -0.80
N VAL A 73 -2.79 2.34 -0.93
CA VAL A 73 -2.25 2.86 -2.20
C VAL A 73 -0.98 2.08 -2.52
N PRO A 74 -0.85 1.52 -3.73
CA PRO A 74 0.37 0.81 -4.13
C PRO A 74 1.55 1.78 -4.25
N PHE A 75 2.75 1.29 -3.94
CA PHE A 75 4.00 2.03 -4.12
C PHE A 75 4.60 1.75 -5.49
N GLU A 76 5.19 2.78 -6.12
CA GLU A 76 5.84 2.70 -7.44
C GLU A 76 7.30 2.23 -7.36
#